data_AF-A0A090XA99-F1
#
_entry.id   AF-A0A090XA99-F1
#
_cell.length_a   1.000
_cell.length_b   1.000
_cell.length_c   1.000
_cell.angle_alpha   90.00
_cell.angle_beta   90.00
_cell.angle_gamma   90.00
#
_symmetry.space_group_name_H-M   'P 1'
#
loop_
_entity.id
_entity.type
_entity.pdbx_description
1 polymer ?
#
loop_
_entity_poly.entity_id
_entity_poly.type
_entity_poly.pdbx_seq_one_letter_code
_entity_poly.pdbx_strand_id
1 'polypeptide(L)'
;SKTFFFRLHSETLPVKVWLDRRGIYVPWSVNCLLCKKPETIEHVFLYCSDAVFFWDFLQRTLKKDLQVNPFSIRFLPVEKHESVPYDMFMVLGLHSLWKSRMAVRHAEQHPKSARLFFLSNLLCK
;
A
#
# COMPACT_ATOMS: atom_id res chain seq x y z
N SER A 1 18.05 -9.29 -3.62
CA SER A 1 16.90 -8.95 -2.74
C SER A 1 15.63 -8.90 -3.57
N LYS A 2 14.48 -9.43 -3.09
CA LYS A 2 13.20 -9.40 -3.81
C LYS A 2 12.52 -8.03 -3.66
N THR A 3 11.96 -7.49 -4.75
CA THR A 3 11.30 -6.17 -4.79
C THR A 3 10.00 -6.14 -3.98
N PHE A 4 9.52 -4.92 -3.64
CA PHE A 4 8.22 -4.72 -2.98
C PHE A 4 7.08 -5.39 -3.76
N PHE A 5 6.99 -5.11 -5.05
CA PHE A 5 5.88 -5.59 -5.88
C PHE A 5 5.89 -7.11 -6.01
N PHE A 6 7.07 -7.74 -6.13
CA PHE A 6 7.18 -9.20 -6.12
C PHE A 6 6.61 -9.79 -4.82
N ARG A 7 6.90 -9.17 -3.66
CA ARG A 7 6.39 -9.64 -2.37
C ARG A 7 4.88 -9.44 -2.22
N LEU A 8 4.34 -8.38 -2.83
CA LEU A 8 2.90 -8.13 -2.89
C LEU A 8 2.19 -9.19 -3.72
N HIS A 9 2.68 -9.40 -4.92
CA HIS A 9 2.15 -10.37 -5.87
C HIS A 9 2.18 -11.80 -5.31
N SER A 10 3.26 -12.18 -4.62
CA SER A 10 3.44 -13.52 -4.05
C SER A 10 2.91 -13.70 -2.63
N GLU A 11 2.19 -12.72 -2.08
CA GLU A 11 1.67 -12.75 -0.70
C GLU A 11 2.75 -13.01 0.38
N THR A 12 3.98 -12.55 0.11
CA THR A 12 5.14 -12.66 1.02
C THR A 12 5.51 -11.31 1.65
N LEU A 13 4.61 -10.34 1.55
CA LEU A 13 4.74 -9.04 2.20
C LEU A 13 4.60 -9.23 3.72
N PRO A 14 5.58 -8.80 4.54
CA PRO A 14 5.61 -9.07 5.98
C PRO A 14 4.65 -8.16 6.75
N VAL A 15 3.34 -8.24 6.46
CA VAL A 15 2.27 -7.67 7.28
C VAL A 15 2.15 -8.44 8.59
N LYS A 16 1.57 -7.85 9.64
CA LYS A 16 1.55 -8.46 10.97
C LYS A 16 0.94 -9.87 11.00
N VAL A 17 -0.20 -10.08 10.33
CA VAL A 17 -0.83 -11.42 10.26
C VAL A 17 0.08 -12.43 9.57
N TRP A 18 0.84 -12.00 8.55
CA TRP A 18 1.79 -12.89 7.87
C TRP A 18 2.97 -13.25 8.77
N LEU A 19 3.50 -12.28 9.54
CA LEU A 19 4.60 -12.50 10.48
C LEU A 19 4.19 -13.51 11.58
N ASP A 20 3.02 -13.29 12.18
CA ASP A 20 2.46 -14.16 13.21
C ASP A 20 2.28 -15.61 12.71
N ARG A 21 1.70 -15.79 11.51
CA ARG A 21 1.58 -17.09 10.85
C ARG A 21 2.92 -17.79 10.56
N ARG A 22 4.01 -17.04 10.49
CA ARG A 22 5.37 -17.56 10.29
C ARG A 22 6.12 -17.81 11.60
N GLY A 23 5.46 -17.64 12.74
CA GLY A 23 6.09 -17.76 14.07
C GLY A 23 7.04 -16.61 14.39
N ILE A 24 6.98 -15.51 13.65
CA ILE A 24 7.78 -14.31 13.92
C ILE A 24 7.02 -13.47 14.94
N TYR A 25 7.70 -13.11 16.03
CA TYR A 25 7.11 -12.30 17.10
C TYR A 25 6.58 -10.95 16.57
N VAL A 26 5.30 -10.68 16.85
CA VAL A 26 4.64 -9.40 16.55
C VAL A 26 4.28 -8.72 17.88
N PRO A 27 4.89 -7.57 18.22
CA PRO A 27 4.57 -6.86 19.44
C PRO A 27 3.09 -6.43 19.50
N TRP A 28 2.53 -6.48 20.70
CA TRP A 28 1.21 -5.97 21.10
C TRP A 28 0.01 -6.69 20.47
N SER A 29 -0.14 -6.62 19.15
CA SER A 29 -1.28 -7.19 18.43
C SER A 29 -1.01 -7.24 16.93
N VAL A 30 -1.57 -8.27 16.28
CA VAL A 30 -1.64 -8.38 14.82
C VAL A 30 -2.60 -7.39 14.17
N ASN A 31 -3.36 -6.64 14.97
CA ASN A 31 -4.32 -5.68 14.47
C ASN A 31 -3.65 -4.37 14.00
N CYS A 32 -4.26 -3.76 12.99
CA CYS A 32 -3.94 -2.42 12.53
C CYS A 32 -4.19 -1.40 13.65
N LEU A 33 -3.25 -0.46 13.81
CA LEU A 33 -3.34 0.57 14.84
C LEU A 33 -4.54 1.51 14.64
N LEU A 34 -4.86 1.83 13.37
CA LEU A 34 -5.96 2.73 13.00
C LEU A 34 -7.33 2.04 13.11
N CYS A 35 -7.53 0.93 12.40
CA CYS A 35 -8.85 0.31 12.26
C CYS A 35 -9.16 -0.77 13.28
N LYS A 36 -8.19 -1.20 14.11
CA LYS A 36 -8.33 -2.28 15.11
C LYS A 36 -8.77 -3.64 14.53
N LYS A 37 -8.58 -3.87 13.24
CA LYS A 37 -8.82 -5.15 12.54
C LYS A 37 -7.50 -5.86 12.20
N PRO A 38 -7.49 -7.19 11.97
CA PRO A 38 -6.28 -7.92 11.58
C PRO A 38 -5.58 -7.26 10.38
N GLU A 39 -4.28 -7.02 10.51
CA GLU A 39 -3.49 -6.38 9.45
C GLU A 39 -3.04 -7.42 8.41
N THR A 40 -3.88 -7.63 7.40
CA THR A 40 -3.59 -8.40 6.18
C THR A 40 -3.13 -7.49 5.03
N ILE A 41 -2.71 -8.08 3.91
CA ILE A 41 -2.37 -7.34 2.69
C ILE A 41 -3.58 -6.53 2.21
N GLU A 42 -4.75 -7.16 2.10
CA GLU A 42 -5.99 -6.50 1.69
C GLU A 42 -6.35 -5.38 2.66
N HIS A 43 -6.20 -5.61 3.96
CA HIS A 43 -6.45 -4.54 4.92
C HIS A 43 -5.51 -3.36 4.70
N VAL A 44 -4.19 -3.58 4.60
CA VAL A 44 -3.21 -2.50 4.43
C VAL A 44 -3.46 -1.69 3.16
N PHE A 45 -3.78 -2.34 2.04
CA PHE A 45 -3.83 -1.68 0.73
C PHE A 45 -5.23 -1.31 0.24
N LEU A 46 -6.31 -1.89 0.80
CA LEU A 46 -7.67 -1.67 0.31
C LEU A 46 -8.59 -1.12 1.40
N TYR A 47 -8.56 -1.71 2.61
CA TYR A 47 -9.62 -1.53 3.60
C TYR A 47 -9.23 -0.69 4.82
N CYS A 48 -7.94 -0.38 4.98
CA CYS A 48 -7.47 0.52 6.02
C CYS A 48 -7.93 1.94 5.68
N SER A 49 -8.34 2.72 6.68
CA SER A 49 -8.80 4.09 6.48
C SER A 49 -7.80 4.92 5.67
N ASP A 50 -6.51 4.82 5.98
CA ASP A 50 -5.43 5.49 5.23
C ASP A 50 -5.41 5.10 3.73
N ALA A 51 -5.62 3.82 3.40
CA ALA A 51 -5.68 3.35 2.03
C ALA A 51 -6.93 3.84 1.30
N VAL A 52 -8.09 3.76 1.95
CA VAL A 52 -9.38 4.23 1.39
C VAL A 52 -9.29 5.72 1.04
N PHE A 53 -8.80 6.55 1.98
CA PHE A 53 -8.65 7.99 1.73
C PHE A 53 -7.61 8.28 0.65
N PHE A 54 -6.50 7.55 0.63
CA PHE A 54 -5.46 7.71 -0.38
C PHE A 54 -5.99 7.42 -1.79
N TRP A 55 -6.68 6.29 -1.99
CA TRP A 55 -7.20 5.91 -3.29
C TRP A 55 -8.34 6.83 -3.76
N ASP A 56 -9.23 7.23 -2.87
CA ASP A 56 -10.30 8.18 -3.20
C ASP A 56 -9.71 9.53 -3.65
N PHE A 57 -8.73 10.06 -2.91
CA PHE A 57 -8.06 11.29 -3.29
C PHE A 57 -7.32 11.16 -4.63
N LEU A 58 -6.61 10.05 -4.86
CA LEU A 58 -5.85 9.83 -6.09
C LEU A 58 -6.78 9.73 -7.31
N GLN A 59 -7.86 8.95 -7.22
CA GLN A 59 -8.83 8.78 -8.29
C GLN A 59 -9.52 10.09 -8.68
N ARG A 60 -9.92 10.89 -7.67
CA ARG A 60 -10.48 12.24 -7.91
C ARG A 60 -9.47 13.17 -8.56
N THR A 61 -8.20 13.11 -8.15
CA THR A 61 -7.13 13.92 -8.73
C THR A 61 -6.88 13.56 -10.19
N LEU A 62 -6.87 12.26 -10.52
CA LEU A 62 -6.66 11.75 -11.87
C LEU A 62 -7.93 11.78 -12.74
N LYS A 63 -9.09 12.05 -12.15
CA LYS A 63 -10.42 11.93 -12.78
C LYS A 63 -10.63 10.57 -13.46
N LYS A 64 -10.11 9.50 -12.85
CA LYS A 64 -10.15 8.12 -13.36
C LYS A 64 -10.54 7.19 -12.23
N ASP A 65 -11.47 6.27 -12.52
CA ASP A 65 -11.81 5.15 -11.65
C ASP A 65 -10.69 4.09 -11.79
N LEU A 66 -9.82 4.05 -10.80
CA LEU A 66 -8.81 3.02 -10.67
C LEU A 66 -9.53 1.85 -10.00
N GLN A 67 -9.78 0.77 -10.74
CA GLN A 67 -10.40 -0.43 -10.18
C GLN A 67 -9.49 -1.00 -9.07
N VAL A 68 -9.64 -0.56 -7.81
CA VAL A 68 -8.77 -0.94 -6.68
C VAL A 68 -9.42 -2.08 -5.89
N ASN A 69 -8.97 -3.30 -6.17
CA ASN A 69 -9.51 -4.53 -5.60
C ASN A 69 -8.37 -5.56 -5.37
N PRO A 70 -8.62 -6.69 -4.69
CA PRO A 70 -7.57 -7.67 -4.38
C PRO A 70 -6.81 -8.19 -5.61
N PHE A 71 -7.47 -8.29 -6.76
CA PHE A 71 -6.82 -8.72 -8.00
C PHE A 71 -5.95 -7.59 -8.57
N SER A 72 -6.50 -6.39 -8.71
CA SER A 72 -5.79 -5.30 -9.39
C SER A 72 -4.55 -4.81 -8.65
N ILE A 73 -4.53 -4.84 -7.31
CA ILE A 73 -3.32 -4.49 -6.54
C ILE A 73 -2.17 -5.48 -6.73
N ARG A 74 -2.46 -6.72 -7.14
CA ARG A 74 -1.46 -7.78 -7.36
C ARG A 74 -1.01 -7.87 -8.81
N PHE A 75 -1.90 -7.59 -9.76
CA PHE A 75 -1.67 -7.86 -11.18
C PHE A 75 -1.66 -6.61 -12.07
N LEU A 76 -2.16 -5.47 -11.57
CA LEU A 76 -2.23 -4.20 -12.30
C LEU A 76 -2.76 -4.36 -13.74
N PRO A 77 -4.01 -4.83 -13.92
CA PRO A 77 -4.61 -5.00 -15.23
C PRO A 77 -4.99 -3.63 -15.81
N VAL A 78 -4.00 -2.84 -16.21
CA VAL A 78 -4.20 -1.53 -16.83
C VAL A 78 -4.27 -1.70 -18.34
N GLU A 79 -5.20 -0.99 -18.97
CA GLU A 79 -5.43 -1.05 -20.40
C GLU A 79 -4.22 -0.51 -21.17
N LYS A 80 -3.79 -1.26 -22.19
CA LYS A 80 -2.57 -0.95 -22.97
C LYS A 80 -2.70 0.30 -23.87
N HIS A 81 -3.89 0.89 -23.95
CA HIS A 81 -4.20 1.98 -24.88
C HIS A 81 -4.41 3.33 -24.20
N GLU A 82 -4.19 3.43 -22.88
CA GLU A 82 -4.30 4.71 -22.18
C GLU A 82 -3.02 5.54 -22.37
N SER A 83 -3.20 6.85 -22.66
CA SER A 83 -2.10 7.79 -22.83
C SER A 83 -1.39 8.16 -21.52
N VAL A 84 -2.04 7.83 -20.38
CA VAL A 84 -1.57 8.12 -19.03
C VAL A 84 -1.12 6.81 -18.38
N PRO A 85 0.06 6.75 -17.73
CA PRO A 85 0.58 5.54 -17.10
C PRO A 85 -0.09 5.27 -15.74
N TYR A 86 -1.36 4.84 -15.76
CA TYR A 86 -2.12 4.56 -14.54
C TYR A 86 -1.56 3.41 -13.71
N ASP A 87 -0.93 2.44 -14.36
CA ASP A 87 -0.19 1.35 -13.70
C ASP A 87 0.93 1.91 -12.82
N MET A 88 1.69 2.89 -13.32
CA MET A 88 2.75 3.56 -12.58
C MET A 88 2.17 4.31 -11.37
N PHE A 89 1.06 5.04 -11.54
CA PHE A 89 0.39 5.69 -10.41
C PHE A 89 -0.09 4.68 -9.36
N MET A 90 -0.64 3.54 -9.77
CA MET A 90 -1.05 2.47 -8.86
C MET A 90 0.15 1.86 -8.13
N VAL A 91 1.25 1.55 -8.82
CA VAL A 91 2.49 1.02 -8.21
C VAL A 91 3.05 2.00 -7.19
N LEU A 92 3.15 3.28 -7.56
CA LEU A 92 3.64 4.32 -6.68
C LEU A 92 2.71 4.50 -5.48
N GLY A 93 1.40 4.40 -5.66
CA GLY A 93 0.42 4.44 -4.60
C GLY A 93 0.58 3.28 -3.61
N LEU A 94 0.64 2.05 -4.11
CA LEU A 94 0.88 0.84 -3.31
C LEU A 94 2.20 0.94 -2.53
N HIS A 95 3.28 1.35 -3.19
CA HIS A 95 4.57 1.52 -2.53
C HIS A 95 4.53 2.61 -1.45
N SER A 96 3.78 3.70 -1.68
CA SER A 96 3.68 4.82 -0.73
C SER A 96 2.85 4.44 0.50
N LEU A 97 1.75 3.71 0.32
CA LEU A 97 0.99 3.11 1.42
C LEU A 97 1.86 2.17 2.25
N TRP A 98 2.66 1.33 1.58
CA TRP A 98 3.59 0.45 2.27
C TRP A 98 4.65 1.22 3.06
N LYS A 99 5.32 2.22 2.46
CA LYS A 99 6.31 3.04 3.15
C LYS A 99 5.71 3.75 4.37
N SER A 100 4.52 4.33 4.23
CA SER A 100 3.83 4.98 5.36
C SER A 100 3.56 3.99 6.49
N ARG A 101 3.08 2.79 6.17
CA ARG A 101 2.85 1.72 7.14
C ARG A 101 4.13 1.30 7.87
N MET A 102 5.23 1.18 7.14
CA MET A 102 6.54 0.82 7.69
C MET A 102 7.12 1.91 8.59
N ALA A 103 6.95 3.18 8.23
CA ALA A 103 7.42 4.30 9.03
C ALA A 103 6.82 4.27 10.45
N VAL A 104 5.50 4.02 10.54
CA VAL A 104 4.81 3.86 11.83
C VAL A 104 5.30 2.60 12.56
N ARG A 105 5.44 1.48 11.84
CA ARG A 105 5.87 0.21 12.45
C ARG A 105 7.29 0.26 13.02
N HIS A 106 8.19 0.95 12.33
CA HIS A 106 9.58 1.10 12.75
C HIS A 106 9.78 2.26 13.74
N ALA A 107 8.69 2.89 14.19
CA ALA A 107 8.71 4.02 15.12
C ALA A 107 9.66 5.15 14.65
N GLU A 108 9.62 5.46 13.35
CA GLU A 108 10.35 6.61 12.81
C GLU A 108 9.90 7.89 13.55
N GLN A 109 10.84 8.80 13.85
CA GLN A 109 10.56 10.02 14.63
C GLN A 109 9.46 10.91 14.00
N HIS A 110 9.43 10.96 12.67
CA HIS A 110 8.47 11.75 11.90
C HIS A 110 7.88 10.91 10.77
N PRO A 111 6.93 10.01 11.08
CA PRO A 111 6.37 9.10 10.09
C PRO A 111 5.56 9.89 9.06
N LYS A 112 5.87 9.69 7.78
CA LYS A 112 5.19 10.37 6.68
C LYS A 112 3.93 9.63 6.26
N SER A 113 2.91 10.37 5.85
CA SER A 113 1.70 9.81 5.24
C SER A 113 1.96 9.23 3.86
N ALA A 114 1.08 8.34 3.39
CA ALA A 114 1.15 7.79 2.03
C ALA A 114 1.18 8.89 0.96
N ARG A 115 0.40 9.96 1.14
CA ARG A 115 0.41 11.13 0.25
C ARG A 115 1.80 11.77 0.15
N LEU A 116 2.49 11.98 1.27
CA LEU A 116 3.82 12.60 1.26
C LEU A 116 4.84 11.69 0.57
N PHE A 117 4.82 10.38 0.84
CA PHE A 117 5.69 9.43 0.13
C PHE A 117 5.40 9.40 -1.38
N PHE A 118 4.13 9.50 -1.77
CA PHE A 118 3.73 9.51 -3.17
C PHE A 118 4.25 10.74 -3.91
N LEU A 119 4.05 11.94 -3.33
CA LEU A 119 4.56 13.18 -3.90
C LEU A 119 6.09 13.20 -3.97
N SER A 120 6.78 12.69 -2.96
CA SER A 120 8.25 12.58 -3.01
C SER A 120 8.72 11.69 -4.17
N ASN A 121 8.02 10.59 -4.47
CA ASN A 121 8.41 9.73 -5.59
C ASN A 121 8.13 10.38 -6.97
N LEU A 122 7.18 11.32 -7.05
CA LEU A 122 6.84 12.02 -8.30
C LEU A 122 7.67 13.28 -8.55
N LEU A 123 8.08 13.97 -7.48
CA LEU A 123 8.74 15.29 -7.55
C LEU A 123 10.27 15.20 -7.49
N CYS A 124 10.84 14.01 -7.31
CA CYS A 124 12.28 13.80 -7.47
C CYS A 124 12.66 13.97 -8.95
N LYS A 125 13.15 15.17 -9.28
CA LYS A 125 14.13 15.40 -10.34
C LYS A 125 15.48 14.82 -9.93
#